data_AF-A0A286D4R8-F1
#
_entry.id   AF-A0A286D4R8-F1
#
_cell.length_a   1.000
_cell.length_b   1.000
_cell.length_c   1.000
_cell.angle_alpha   90.00
_cell.angle_beta   90.00
_cell.angle_gamma   90.00
#
_symmetry.space_group_name_H-M   'P 1'
#
loop_
_entity.id
_entity.type
_entity.pdbx_description
1 polymer ?
#
loop_
_entity_poly.entity_id
_entity_poly.type
_entity_poly.pdbx_seq_one_letter_code
_entity_poly.pdbx_strand_id
1 'polypeptide(L)'
;MTTLEAYLQSLLMSEQDLAALLSKLPDEALEAIANSAVLATHPASRIANVILLDRKRAARALLQRAEQYVSRPPAPVPPDDEPRGPRP
;
A
#
# COMPACT_ATOMS: atom_id res chain seq x y z
N MET A 1 -9.79 -23.95 12.05
CA MET A 1 -8.52 -23.21 12.13
C MET A 1 -7.88 -23.23 10.76
N THR A 2 -7.54 -22.07 10.20
CA THR A 2 -6.81 -22.03 8.92
C THR A 2 -5.36 -22.48 9.14
N THR A 3 -4.74 -23.09 8.13
CA THR A 3 -3.35 -23.57 8.23
C THR A 3 -2.36 -22.44 8.56
N LEU A 4 -2.68 -21.21 8.15
CA LEU A 4 -1.86 -20.02 8.40
C LEU A 4 -1.86 -19.61 9.88
N GLU A 5 -3.01 -19.61 10.57
CA GLU A 5 -3.07 -19.25 11.99
C GLU A 5 -2.31 -20.25 12.86
N ALA A 6 -2.47 -21.54 12.58
CA ALA A 6 -1.76 -22.60 13.28
C ALA A 6 -0.25 -22.53 13.02
N TYR A 7 0.16 -22.19 11.79
CA TYR A 7 1.57 -21.97 11.46
C TYR A 7 2.15 -20.79 12.23
N LEU A 8 1.45 -19.65 12.25
CA LEU A 8 1.89 -18.46 12.99
C LEU A 8 1.95 -18.69 14.51
N GLN A 9 1.06 -19.49 15.08
CA GLN A 9 1.12 -19.86 16.50
C GLN A 9 2.27 -20.81 16.85
N SER A 10 2.69 -21.67 15.92
CA SER A 10 3.80 -22.62 16.14
C SER A 10 5.18 -22.01 15.89
N LEU A 11 5.22 -20.83 15.27
CA LEU A 11 6.43 -20.11 14.93
C LEU A 11 6.97 -19.31 16.12
N LEU A 12 8.13 -19.73 16.64
CA LEU A 12 8.94 -18.92 17.54
C LEU A 12 9.92 -18.08 16.70
N MET A 13 9.52 -16.86 16.33
CA MET A 13 10.34 -15.92 15.58
C MET A 13 10.29 -14.53 16.22
N SER A 14 11.28 -13.70 15.90
CA SER A 14 11.31 -12.30 16.33
C SER A 14 10.16 -11.51 15.68
N GLU A 15 9.73 -10.42 16.32
CA GLU A 15 8.72 -9.52 15.73
C GLU A 15 9.18 -8.95 14.38
N GLN A 16 10.49 -8.79 14.19
CA GLN A 16 11.07 -8.22 12.97
C GLN A 16 10.99 -9.20 11.79
N ASP A 17 11.31 -10.48 12.02
CA ASP A 17 11.18 -11.53 11.01
C ASP A 17 9.70 -11.79 10.67
N LEU A 18 8.85 -11.77 11.68
CA LEU A 18 7.41 -11.89 11.52
C LEU A 18 6.85 -10.73 10.67
N ALA A 19 7.29 -9.49 10.92
CA ALA A 19 6.92 -8.35 10.10
C ALA A 19 7.37 -8.50 8.64
N ALA A 20 8.58 -8.99 8.40
CA ALA A 20 9.10 -9.23 7.04
C ALA A 20 8.34 -10.36 6.30
N LEU A 21 7.83 -11.35 7.02
CA LEU A 21 7.00 -12.40 6.45
C LEU A 21 5.60 -11.85 6.12
N LEU A 22 4.97 -11.17 7.08
CA LEU A 22 3.64 -10.59 6.91
C LEU A 22 3.61 -9.50 5.83
N SER A 23 4.68 -8.73 5.66
CA SER A 23 4.74 -7.68 4.64
C SER A 23 4.68 -8.21 3.20
N LYS A 24 4.89 -9.52 2.99
CA LYS A 24 4.78 -10.17 1.68
C LYS A 24 3.37 -10.71 1.40
N LEU A 25 2.49 -10.73 2.41
CA LEU A 25 1.12 -11.22 2.26
C LEU A 25 0.21 -10.18 1.61
N PRO A 26 -0.85 -10.62 0.92
CA PRO A 26 -1.91 -9.74 0.43
C PRO A 26 -2.75 -9.19 1.60
N ASP A 27 -3.45 -8.08 1.35
CA ASP A 27 -4.26 -7.40 2.36
C ASP A 27 -5.35 -8.34 2.95
N GLU A 28 -5.97 -9.18 2.13
CA GLU A 28 -6.99 -10.15 2.55
C GLU A 28 -6.46 -11.12 3.62
N ALA A 29 -5.23 -11.61 3.46
CA ALA A 29 -4.60 -12.50 4.41
C ALA A 29 -4.20 -11.76 5.70
N LEU A 30 -3.74 -10.52 5.57
CA LEU A 30 -3.45 -9.66 6.72
C LEU A 30 -4.72 -9.32 7.51
N GLU A 31 -5.85 -9.08 6.83
CA GLU A 31 -7.14 -8.83 7.47
C GLU A 31 -7.65 -10.08 8.19
N ALA A 32 -7.49 -11.26 7.61
CA ALA A 32 -7.81 -12.52 8.29
C ALA A 32 -6.98 -12.72 9.57
N ILE A 33 -5.67 -12.43 9.51
CA ILE A 33 -4.78 -12.51 10.68
C ILE A 33 -5.14 -11.47 11.74
N ALA A 34 -5.40 -10.22 11.32
CA ALA A 34 -5.75 -9.12 12.22
C ALA A 34 -7.07 -9.40 12.96
N ASN A 35 -8.05 -9.98 12.28
CA ASN A 35 -9.37 -10.32 12.82
C ASN A 35 -9.46 -11.71 13.47
N SER A 36 -8.36 -12.48 13.46
CA SER A 36 -8.34 -13.82 14.03
C SER A 36 -8.48 -13.77 15.55
N ALA A 37 -9.51 -14.41 16.08
CA ALA A 37 -9.68 -14.59 17.52
C ALA A 37 -8.56 -15.44 18.14
N VAL A 38 -7.97 -16.35 17.35
CA VAL A 38 -6.88 -17.25 17.77
C VAL A 38 -5.56 -16.48 17.93
N LEU A 39 -5.35 -15.45 17.11
CA LEU A 39 -4.15 -14.61 17.12
C LEU A 39 -4.36 -13.26 17.83
N ALA A 40 -5.50 -13.03 18.49
CA ALA A 40 -5.86 -11.74 19.07
C ALA A 40 -4.81 -11.21 20.08
N THR A 41 -4.15 -12.09 20.82
CA THR A 41 -3.08 -11.75 21.77
C THR A 41 -1.67 -11.97 21.18
N HIS A 42 -1.58 -12.48 19.95
CA HIS A 42 -0.32 -12.80 19.28
C HIS A 42 0.26 -11.56 18.58
N PRO A 43 1.60 -11.37 18.55
CA PRO A 43 2.24 -10.25 17.85
C PRO A 43 1.82 -10.13 16.37
N ALA A 44 1.52 -11.25 15.71
CA ALA A 44 1.08 -11.27 14.32
C ALA A 44 -0.17 -10.41 14.05
N SER A 45 -1.16 -10.42 14.94
CA SER A 45 -2.37 -9.61 14.77
C SER A 45 -2.07 -8.11 14.84
N ARG A 46 -1.25 -7.70 15.82
CA ARG A 46 -0.81 -6.30 15.94
C ARG A 46 0.02 -5.85 14.74
N ILE A 47 0.98 -6.66 14.31
CA ILE A 47 1.87 -6.35 13.18
C ILE A 47 1.07 -6.28 11.87
N ALA A 48 0.13 -7.20 11.65
CA ALA A 48 -0.75 -7.18 10.47
C ALA A 48 -1.58 -5.90 10.39
N ASN A 49 -2.13 -5.43 11.52
CA ASN A 49 -2.86 -4.17 11.61
C ASN A 49 -2.00 -2.96 11.25
N VAL A 50 -0.74 -2.91 11.71
CA VAL A 50 0.20 -1.83 11.38
C VAL A 50 0.48 -1.81 9.87
N ILE A 51 0.77 -2.97 9.27
CA ILE A 51 1.04 -3.06 7.83
C ILE A 51 -0.18 -2.60 7.01
N LEU A 52 -1.39 -3.05 7.38
CA LEU A 52 -2.62 -2.63 6.70
C LEU A 52 -2.85 -1.12 6.80
N LEU A 53 -2.62 -0.53 7.97
CA LEU A 53 -2.77 0.90 8.17
C LEU A 53 -1.80 1.71 7.29
N ASP A 54 -0.54 1.28 7.23
CA ASP A 54 0.48 1.95 6.43
C ASP A 54 0.20 1.83 4.92
N ARG A 55 -0.25 0.66 4.44
CA ARG A 55 -0.69 0.49 3.05
C ARG A 55 -1.87 1.40 2.71
N LYS A 56 -2.87 1.49 3.60
CA LYS A 56 -4.04 2.39 3.43
C LYS A 56 -3.62 3.87 3.40
N ARG A 57 -2.67 4.27 4.24
CA ARG A 57 -2.10 5.63 4.24
C ARG A 57 -1.34 5.93 2.94
N ALA A 58 -0.50 5.00 2.48
CA ALA A 58 0.23 5.14 1.23
C ALA A 58 -0.73 5.27 0.02
N ALA A 59 -1.77 4.44 -0.03
CA ALA A 59 -2.80 4.51 -1.06
C ALA A 59 -3.53 5.87 -1.05
N ARG A 60 -3.88 6.38 0.14
CA ARG A 60 -4.52 7.70 0.27
C ARG A 60 -3.61 8.84 -0.19
N ALA A 61 -2.33 8.80 0.14
CA ALA A 61 -1.36 9.79 -0.32
C ALA A 61 -1.19 9.77 -1.86
N LEU A 62 -1.19 8.57 -2.46
CA LEU A 62 -1.16 8.41 -3.92
C LEU A 62 -2.42 8.99 -4.58
N LEU A 63 -3.61 8.72 -4.02
CA LEU A 63 -4.86 9.29 -4.52
C LEU A 63 -4.87 10.82 -4.45
N GLN A 64 -4.49 11.40 -3.32
CA GLN A 64 -4.38 12.86 -3.18
C GLN A 64 -3.41 13.47 -4.18
N ARG A 65 -2.29 12.79 -4.43
CA ARG A 65 -1.32 13.22 -5.44
C ARG A 65 -1.88 13.10 -6.85
N ALA A 66 -2.61 12.04 -7.16
CA ALA A 66 -3.30 11.86 -8.45
C ALA A 66 -4.36 12.95 -8.68
N GLU A 67 -5.16 13.30 -7.66
CA GLU A 67 -6.13 14.40 -7.72
C GLU A 67 -5.47 15.75 -8.06
N GLN A 68 -4.28 16.03 -7.51
CA GLN A 68 -3.51 17.24 -7.85
C GLN A 68 -3.05 17.26 -9.31
N TYR A 69 -2.74 16.10 -9.90
CA TYR A 69 -2.36 16.01 -11.31
C TYR A 69 -3.59 16.14 -12.23
N VAL A 70 -4.73 15.55 -11.86
CA VAL A 70 -5.97 15.61 -12.64
C VAL A 70 -6.63 17.00 -12.56
N SER A 71 -6.49 17.70 -11.43
CA SER A 71 -7.06 19.05 -11.24
C SER A 71 -6.18 20.17 -11.82
N ARG A 72 -5.00 19.84 -12.35
CA ARG A 72 -4.15 20.83 -13.03
C ARG A 72 -4.74 21.06 -14.42
N PRO A 73 -5.27 22.25 -14.75
CA PRO A 73 -5.75 22.51 -16.09
C PRO A 73 -4.62 22.21 -17.08
N PRO A 74 -4.92 21.62 -18.26
CA PRO A 74 -3.91 21.37 -19.27
C PRO A 74 -3.16 22.68 -19.47
N ALA A 75 -1.83 22.62 -19.36
CA ALA A 75 -1.01 23.79 -19.58
C ALA A 75 -1.42 24.37 -20.94
N PRO A 76 -1.67 25.70 -21.03
CA PRO A 76 -2.02 26.32 -22.29
C PRO A 76 -0.95 25.92 -23.30
N VAL A 77 -1.39 25.23 -24.37
CA VAL A 77 -0.53 24.88 -25.50
C VAL A 77 0.05 26.20 -26.00
N PRO A 78 1.38 26.42 -25.94
CA PRO A 78 1.95 27.60 -26.56
C PRO A 78 1.56 27.53 -28.05
N PRO A 79 1.05 28.62 -28.65
CA PRO A 79 0.75 28.61 -30.06
C PRO A 79 2.01 28.18 -30.79
N ASP A 80 1.90 27.15 -31.64
CA ASP A 80 2.95 26.76 -32.56
C ASP A 80 3.42 28.04 -33.25
N ASP A 81 4.66 28.46 -32.99
CA ASP A 81 5.35 29.46 -33.79
C ASP A 81 5.43 28.84 -35.19
N GLU A 82 4.45 29.19 -36.03
CA GLU A 82 4.48 28.95 -37.47
C GLU A 82 5.92 29.20 -37.93
N PRO A 83 6.57 28.23 -38.60
CA PRO A 83 7.89 28.49 -39.17
C PRO A 83 7.68 29.56 -40.22
N ARG A 84 7.91 30.82 -39.84
CA ARG A 84 7.81 31.97 -40.73
C ARG A 84 8.71 31.63 -41.91
N GLY A 85 8.07 31.35 -43.04
CA GLY A 85 8.75 30.93 -44.25
C GLY A 85 9.90 31.88 -44.56
N PRO A 86 10.98 31.37 -45.20
CA PRO A 86 12.11 32.20 -45.56
C PRO A 86 11.60 33.39 -46.38
N ARG A 87 11.79 34.60 -45.82
CA ARG A 87 11.59 35.87 -46.54
C ARG A 87 12.69 36.03 -47.60
N PRO A 88 12.39 36.75 -48.71
CA PRO A 88 13.02 36.66 -50.02
C PRO A 88 14.53 36.96 -50.07
#